data_AF-A0A388NUJ6-F1
#
_entry.id   AF-A0A388NUJ6-F1
#
_cell.length_a   1.000
_cell.length_b   1.000
_cell.length_c   1.000
_cell.angle_alpha   90.00
_cell.angle_beta   90.00
_cell.angle_gamma   90.00
#
_symmetry.space_group_name_H-M   'P 1'
#
loop_
_entity.id
_entity.type
_entity.pdbx_description
1 polymer ?
#
loop_
_entity_poly.entity_id
_entity_poly.type
_entity_poly.pdbx_seq_one_letter_code
_entity_poly.pdbx_strand_id
1 'polypeptide(L)' 'MHLQTAGVTEIAITGSRPELLKEFQKHWLPTAVIAWGEKYESPLWLDRPENLAFVCQNYTCAKPASTIDEFKTALRTAFN' A
#
# COMPACT_ATOMS: atom_id res chain seq x y z
N MET A 1 4.80 15.12 17.38
CA MET A 1 5.49 14.54 16.22
C MET A 1 4.79 13.23 15.85
N HIS A 2 3.70 13.30 15.07
CA HIS A 2 2.74 12.20 14.90
C HIS A 2 3.33 10.98 14.18
N LEU A 3 4.10 11.21 13.11
CA LEU A 3 4.70 10.15 12.29
C LEU A 3 5.71 9.28 13.06
N GLN A 4 6.48 9.88 13.98
CA GLN A 4 7.43 9.11 14.81
C GLN A 4 6.74 8.19 15.82
N THR A 5 5.52 8.54 16.25
CA THR A 5 4.77 7.75 17.24
C THR A 5 3.88 6.70 16.57
N ALA A 6 3.22 7.06 15.46
CA ALA A 6 2.29 6.18 14.75
C ALA A 6 3.00 5.22 13.76
N GLY A 7 4.24 5.51 13.39
CA GLY A 7 4.96 4.76 12.36
C GLY A 7 4.50 5.14 10.94
N VAL A 8 5.08 4.44 9.95
CA VAL A 8 4.75 4.61 8.54
C VAL A 8 4.10 3.35 8.00
N THR A 9 2.98 3.53 7.29
CA THR A 9 2.35 2.48 6.50
C THR A 9 2.84 2.61 5.05
N GLU A 10 3.50 1.58 4.56
CA GLU A 10 4.07 1.53 3.22
C GLU A 10 3.12 0.81 2.27
N ILE A 11 2.80 1.44 1.15
CA ILE A 11 1.87 0.90 0.15
C ILE A 11 2.56 0.82 -1.20
N ALA A 12 2.51 -0.36 -1.83
CA ALA A 12 2.99 -0.57 -3.19
C ALA A 12 1.85 -1.11 -4.06
N ILE A 13 1.58 -0.47 -5.19
CA ILE A 13 0.63 -0.92 -6.20
C ILE A 13 1.42 -1.25 -7.47
N THR A 14 1.58 -2.54 -7.77
CA THR A 14 2.34 -3.00 -8.92
C THR A 14 1.50 -3.04 -10.18
N GLY A 15 2.13 -2.80 -11.34
CA GLY A 15 1.47 -2.78 -12.64
C GLY A 15 0.50 -1.61 -12.82
N SER A 16 -0.34 -1.72 -13.87
CA SER A 16 -1.34 -0.70 -14.19
C SER A 16 -2.67 -1.02 -13.51
N ARG A 17 -2.82 -0.58 -12.26
CA ARG A 17 -4.03 -0.79 -11.43
C ARG A 17 -4.66 0.54 -11.00
N PRO A 18 -5.15 1.37 -11.96
CA PRO A 18 -5.66 2.72 -11.67
C PRO A 18 -6.88 2.70 -10.73
N GLU A 19 -7.65 1.63 -10.69
CA GLU A 19 -8.78 1.46 -9.79
C GLU A 19 -8.36 1.30 -8.32
N LEU A 20 -7.22 0.65 -8.03
CA LEU A 20 -6.67 0.55 -6.68
C LEU A 20 -6.08 1.90 -6.24
N LEU A 21 -5.38 2.60 -7.14
CA LEU A 21 -4.86 3.94 -6.86
C LEU A 21 -6.00 4.94 -6.56
N LYS A 22 -7.06 4.92 -7.40
CA LYS A 22 -8.26 5.75 -7.18
C LYS A 22 -8.95 5.43 -5.86
N GLU A 23 -8.93 4.16 -5.42
CA GLU A 23 -9.46 3.81 -4.11
C GLU A 23 -8.63 4.42 -2.99
N PHE A 24 -7.29 4.30 -3.04
CA PHE A 24 -6.40 4.91 -2.04
C PHE A 24 -6.61 6.43 -1.92
N GLN A 25 -6.73 7.13 -3.06
CA GLN A 25 -6.89 8.58 -3.12
C GLN A 25 -8.19 9.12 -2.48
N LYS A 26 -9.15 8.26 -2.14
CA LYS A 26 -10.38 8.66 -1.42
C LYS A 26 -10.13 8.89 0.08
N HIS A 27 -8.98 8.45 0.60
CA HIS A 27 -8.67 8.45 2.02
C HIS A 27 -7.60 9.49 2.35
N TRP A 28 -7.78 10.20 3.46
CA TRP A 28 -6.72 11.02 4.06
C TRP A 28 -5.93 10.17 5.05
N LEU A 29 -4.75 9.68 4.63
CA LEU A 29 -3.90 8.78 5.42
C LEU A 29 -2.54 9.43 5.69
N PRO A 30 -2.42 10.27 6.75
CA PRO A 30 -1.27 11.13 6.97
C PRO A 30 0.03 10.39 7.33
N THR A 31 -0.05 9.11 7.64
CA THR A 31 1.09 8.23 7.97
C THR A 31 1.40 7.23 6.86
N ALA A 32 0.79 7.38 5.68
CA ALA A 32 0.98 6.49 4.54
C ALA A 32 1.97 7.04 3.52
N VAL A 33 2.78 6.16 2.94
CA VAL A 33 3.52 6.43 1.70
C VAL A 33 3.07 5.43 0.64
N ILE A 34 2.92 5.89 -0.60
CA ILE A 34 2.47 5.06 -1.71
C ILE A 34 3.45 5.13 -2.89
N ALA A 35 3.78 3.96 -3.44
CA ALA A 35 4.45 3.79 -4.71
C ALA A 35 3.52 3.06 -5.69
N TRP A 36 3.41 3.54 -6.94
CA TRP A 36 2.55 2.93 -7.96
C TRP A 36 3.15 3.07 -9.36
N GLY A 37 2.73 2.19 -10.27
CA GLY A 37 3.11 2.28 -11.69
C GLY A 37 4.36 1.47 -12.04
N GLU A 38 5.28 2.08 -12.79
CA GLU A 38 6.49 1.42 -13.25
C GLU A 38 7.46 1.14 -12.11
N LYS A 39 7.93 -0.11 -12.03
CA LYS A 39 8.92 -0.52 -11.04
C LYS A 39 10.29 0.00 -11.44
N TYR A 40 11.07 0.35 -10.43
CA TYR A 40 12.49 0.68 -10.54
C TYR A 40 13.27 -0.15 -9.53
N GLU A 41 14.60 -0.13 -9.57
CA GLU A 41 15.41 -0.87 -8.60
C GLU A 41 15.24 -0.26 -7.19
N SER A 42 14.36 -0.84 -6.39
CA SER A 42 14.09 -0.42 -5.02
C SER A 42 13.54 -1.58 -4.16
N PRO A 43 13.91 -1.66 -2.86
CA PRO A 43 13.32 -2.61 -1.92
C PRO A 43 11.78 -2.56 -1.82
N LEU A 44 11.17 -1.42 -2.20
CA LEU A 44 9.71 -1.29 -2.28
C LEU A 44 9.06 -2.19 -3.32
N TRP A 45 9.83 -2.70 -4.29
CA TRP A 45 9.33 -3.55 -5.37
C TRP A 45 9.83 -4.99 -5.30
N LEU A 46 10.84 -5.25 -4.46
CA LEU A 46 11.45 -6.57 -4.30
C LEU A 46 10.38 -7.60 -3.89
N ASP A 47 10.43 -8.78 -4.52
CA ASP A 47 9.55 -9.94 -4.27
C ASP A 47 8.03 -9.65 -4.35
N ARG A 48 7.63 -8.59 -5.06
CA ARG A 48 6.22 -8.24 -5.26
C ARG A 48 5.75 -8.59 -6.67
N PRO A 49 4.88 -9.60 -6.84
CA PRO A 49 4.28 -9.90 -8.14
C PRO A 49 3.56 -8.69 -8.75
N GLU A 50 3.40 -8.71 -10.07
CA GLU A 50 2.66 -7.68 -10.79
C GLU A 50 1.18 -7.68 -10.46
N ASN A 51 0.54 -6.54 -10.71
CA ASN A 51 -0.91 -6.35 -10.62
C ASN A 51 -1.49 -6.66 -9.23
N LEU A 52 -0.82 -6.25 -8.15
CA LEU A 52 -1.27 -6.41 -6.77
C LEU A 52 -1.04 -5.14 -5.97
N ALA A 53 -1.80 -4.96 -4.89
CA ALA A 53 -1.53 -3.97 -3.86
C ALA A 53 -1.00 -4.64 -2.59
N PHE A 54 0.04 -4.04 -2.01
CA PHE A 54 0.68 -4.45 -0.78
C PHE A 54 0.53 -3.32 0.23
N VAL A 55 0.07 -3.65 1.45
CA VAL A 55 -0.03 -2.71 2.57
C VAL A 55 0.80 -3.28 3.69
N CYS A 56 1.85 -2.57 4.08
CA CYS A 56 2.85 -3.04 5.02
C CYS A 56 3.07 -2.02 6.14
N GLN A 57 3.34 -2.52 7.34
CA GLN A 57 3.72 -1.72 8.49
C GLN A 57 4.78 -2.49 9.27
N ASN A 58 5.87 -1.82 9.66
CA ASN A 58 6.97 -2.43 10.42
C ASN A 58 7.48 -3.74 9.79
N TYR A 59 7.75 -3.73 8.48
CA TYR A 59 8.23 -4.89 7.70
C TYR A 59 7.25 -6.08 7.61
N THR A 60 6.03 -5.94 8.11
CA THR A 60 4.97 -6.96 8.03
C THR A 60 3.90 -6.49 7.06
N CYS A 61 3.59 -7.30 6.06
CA CYS A 61 2.56 -6.99 5.06
C CYS A 61 1.29 -7.81 5.30
N ALA A 62 0.15 -7.21 5.02
CA ALA A 62 -1.10 -7.96 4.86
C ALA A 62 -1.02 -8.89 3.63
N LYS A 63 -2.00 -9.80 3.50
CA LYS A 63 -2.18 -10.58 2.27
C LYS A 63 -2.25 -9.61 1.07
N PRO A 64 -1.51 -9.86 -0.02
CA PRO A 64 -1.58 -9.03 -1.21
C PRO A 64 -3.01 -8.95 -1.74
N ALA A 65 -3.46 -7.73 -2.05
CA ALA A 65 -4.79 -7.46 -2.54
C ALA A 65 -4.82 -7.46 -4.07
N SER A 66 -5.70 -8.27 -4.63
CA SER A 66 -5.97 -8.35 -6.07
C SER A 66 -7.23 -7.59 -6.48
N THR A 67 -8.10 -7.29 -5.51
CA THR A 67 -9.38 -6.59 -5.70
C THR A 67 -9.48 -5.33 -4.83
N ILE A 68 -10.42 -4.44 -5.17
CA ILE A 68 -10.71 -3.23 -4.40
C ILE A 68 -11.14 -3.58 -2.97
N ASP A 69 -11.94 -4.62 -2.77
CA ASP A 69 -12.45 -4.99 -1.44
C ASP A 69 -11.37 -5.61 -0.55
N GLU A 70 -10.48 -6.43 -1.13
CA GLU A 70 -9.28 -6.89 -0.42
C GLU A 70 -8.40 -5.70 -0.03
N PHE A 71 -8.23 -4.71 -0.92
CA PHE A 71 -7.40 -3.55 -0.65
C PHE A 71 -7.99 -2.64 0.44
N LYS A 72 -9.30 -2.37 0.40
CA LYS A 72 -10.01 -1.66 1.47
C LYS A 72 -9.87 -2.37 2.82
N THR A 73 -9.98 -3.69 2.82
CA THR A 73 -9.81 -4.49 4.03
C THR A 73 -8.40 -4.32 4.59
N ALA A 74 -7.37 -4.41 3.75
CA ALA A 74 -5.99 -4.21 4.15
C ALA A 74 -5.73 -2.80 4.70
N LEU A 75 -6.25 -1.75 4.05
CA LEU A 75 -6.15 -0.36 4.54
C LEU A 75 -6.81 -0.22 5.91
N ARG A 76 -8.04 -0.71 6.08
CA ARG A 76 -8.73 -0.67 7.38
C ARG A 76 -7.92 -1.36 8.48
N THR A 77 -7.33 -2.52 8.19
CA THR A 77 -6.49 -3.22 9.16
C THR A 77 -5.24 -2.43 9.54
N ALA A 78 -4.64 -1.68 8.61
CA ALA A 78 -3.40 -0.93 8.85
C ALA A 78 -3.60 0.42 9.58
N PHE A 79 -4.81 0.98 9.58
CA PHE A 79 -5.11 2.29 10.17
C PHE A 79 -6.17 2.24 11.29
N ASN A 80 -6.50 1.05 11.79
CA ASN A 80 -7.37 0.84 12.96
C ASN A 80 -6.64 0.99 14.29
#